data_AF-A0AAW5KC20-F1
#
_entry.id   AF-A0AAW5KC20-F1
#
_cell.length_a   1.000
_cell.length_b   1.000
_cell.length_c   1.000
_cell.angle_alpha   90.00
_cell.angle_beta   90.00
_cell.angle_gamma   90.00
#
_symmetry.space_group_name_H-M   'P 1'
#
loop_
_entity.id
_entity.type
_entity.pdbx_description
1 polymer ?
#
loop_
_entity_poly.entity_id
_entity_poly.type
_entity_poly.pdbx_seq_one_letter_code
_entity_poly.pdbx_strand_id
1 'polypeptide(L)'
;MRRAAAAEGKSCTWRFSPGYGDLPLVCQRDFLGLLDAPRQIGLTLTPQLMMVPEKSVSAIIGVGAPSGEGPRRGCEGCALQKNCVYRREGLHCAEKLG
;
A
#
# COMPACT_ATOMS: atom_id res chain seq x y z
N MET A 1 2.94 4.53 -13.63
CA MET A 1 1.78 5.17 -12.96
C MET A 1 2.09 6.55 -12.40
N ARG A 2 2.88 6.72 -11.32
CA ARG A 2 3.12 8.06 -10.71
C ARG A 2 3.65 9.12 -11.68
N ARG A 3 4.61 8.77 -12.54
CA ARG A 3 5.12 9.67 -13.60
C ARG A 3 4.02 10.08 -14.60
N ALA A 4 3.15 9.15 -14.97
CA ALA A 4 2.04 9.42 -15.88
C ALA A 4 1.01 10.35 -15.23
N ALA A 5 0.63 10.10 -13.97
CA ALA A 5 -0.25 10.99 -13.22
C ALA A 5 0.36 12.40 -13.07
N ALA A 6 1.66 12.51 -12.80
CA ALA A 6 2.34 13.79 -12.68
C ALA A 6 2.35 14.58 -14.01
N ALA A 7 2.48 13.91 -15.15
CA ALA A 7 2.38 14.55 -16.47
C ALA A 7 0.99 15.17 -16.73
N GLU A 8 -0.05 14.66 -16.05
CA GLU A 8 -1.41 15.21 -16.07
C GLU A 8 -1.67 16.21 -14.92
N GLY A 9 -0.65 16.64 -14.18
CA GLY A 9 -0.80 17.53 -13.02
C GLY A 9 -1.48 16.87 -11.81
N LYS A 10 -1.58 15.53 -11.78
CA LYS A 10 -2.22 14.75 -10.72
C LYS A 10 -1.20 14.16 -9.75
N SER A 11 -1.65 13.85 -8.54
CA SER A 11 -0.88 13.11 -7.53
C SER A 11 -1.45 11.71 -7.31
N CYS A 12 -0.69 10.85 -6.62
CA CYS A 12 -1.15 9.51 -6.23
C CYS A 12 -1.00 9.28 -4.73
N THR A 13 -2.01 8.68 -4.12
CA THR A 13 -1.98 8.25 -2.70
C THR A 13 -0.96 7.14 -2.46
N TRP A 14 -0.82 6.68 -1.22
CA TRP A 14 -0.17 5.39 -0.95
C TRP A 14 -1.00 4.23 -1.50
N ARG A 15 -0.32 3.09 -1.64
CA ARG A 15 -0.93 1.80 -1.94
C ARG A 15 -1.65 1.31 -0.68
N PHE A 16 -2.93 1.00 -0.80
CA PHE A 16 -3.75 0.46 0.29
C PHE A 16 -4.30 -0.91 -0.13
N SER A 17 -4.31 -1.89 0.77
CA SER A 17 -4.84 -3.23 0.49
C SER A 17 -6.00 -3.53 1.43
N PRO A 18 -7.01 -4.32 1.02
CA PRO A 18 -7.96 -4.91 1.95
C PRO A 18 -7.25 -5.56 3.14
N GLY A 19 -7.72 -5.28 4.36
CA GLY A 19 -7.11 -5.72 5.61
C GLY A 19 -6.07 -4.76 6.21
N TYR A 20 -5.78 -3.63 5.55
CA TYR A 20 -4.93 -2.57 6.10
C TYR A 20 -5.77 -1.40 6.62
N GLY A 21 -5.37 -0.82 7.76
CA GLY A 21 -6.06 0.31 8.39
C GLY A 21 -7.55 0.05 8.62
N ASP A 22 -8.40 0.88 8.03
CA ASP A 22 -9.86 0.85 8.12
C ASP A 22 -10.54 0.14 6.94
N LEU A 23 -9.80 -0.40 5.96
CA LEU A 23 -10.38 -1.13 4.83
C LEU A 23 -10.59 -2.62 5.20
N PRO A 24 -11.84 -3.12 5.27
CA PRO A 24 -12.10 -4.49 5.69
C PRO A 24 -11.49 -5.54 4.77
N LEU A 25 -10.93 -6.61 5.35
CA LEU A 25 -10.36 -7.74 4.58
C LEU A 25 -11.41 -8.41 3.67
N VAL A 26 -12.68 -8.42 4.07
CA VAL A 26 -13.78 -9.01 3.30
C VAL A 26 -13.93 -8.40 1.89
N CYS A 27 -13.54 -7.14 1.71
CA CYS A 27 -13.54 -6.47 0.41
C CYS A 27 -12.58 -7.11 -0.61
N GLN A 28 -11.65 -7.96 -0.17
CA GLN A 28 -10.69 -8.62 -1.05
C GLN A 28 -11.37 -9.53 -2.09
N ARG A 29 -12.52 -10.16 -1.76
CA ARG A 29 -13.28 -10.96 -2.73
C ARG A 29 -13.76 -10.12 -3.90
N ASP A 30 -14.47 -9.04 -3.59
CA ASP A 30 -15.04 -8.16 -4.61
C ASP A 30 -13.93 -7.46 -5.40
N PHE A 31 -12.84 -7.08 -4.74
CA PHE A 31 -11.70 -6.43 -5.38
C PHE A 31 -11.01 -7.33 -6.42
N LEU A 32 -10.72 -8.60 -6.07
CA LEU A 32 -10.13 -9.54 -7.03
C LEU A 32 -11.12 -9.95 -8.12
N GLY A 33 -12.42 -10.02 -7.79
CA GLY A 33 -13.48 -10.24 -8.77
C GLY A 33 -13.57 -9.11 -9.81
N LEU A 34 -13.51 -7.85 -9.38
CA LEU A 34 -13.55 -6.69 -10.26
C LEU A 34 -12.37 -6.65 -11.25
N LEU A 35 -11.19 -7.09 -10.80
CA LEU A 35 -9.99 -7.17 -11.63
C LEU A 35 -9.96 -8.43 -12.52
N ASP A 36 -10.92 -9.34 -12.34
CA ASP A 36 -10.93 -10.66 -12.96
C ASP A 36 -9.61 -11.42 -12.73
N ALA A 37 -9.01 -11.20 -11.54
CA ALA A 37 -7.68 -11.69 -11.20
C ALA A 37 -7.57 -13.23 -11.20
N PRO A 38 -8.59 -14.00 -10.76
CA PRO A 38 -8.57 -15.45 -10.85
C PRO A 38 -8.35 -15.96 -12.28
N ARG A 39 -9.05 -15.38 -13.26
CA ARG A 39 -8.96 -15.82 -14.66
C ARG A 39 -7.71 -15.30 -15.34
N GLN A 40 -7.33 -14.05 -15.07
CA GLN A 40 -6.23 -13.40 -15.78
C GLN A 40 -4.85 -13.85 -15.29
N ILE A 41 -4.69 -14.04 -13.98
CA ILE A 41 -3.37 -14.32 -13.38
C ILE A 41 -3.38 -15.48 -12.37
N GLY A 42 -4.51 -16.16 -12.18
CA GLY A 42 -4.62 -17.28 -11.24
C GLY A 42 -4.61 -16.87 -9.76
N LEU A 43 -4.75 -15.57 -9.45
CA LEU A 43 -4.76 -15.08 -8.08
C LEU A 43 -6.15 -15.26 -7.47
N THR A 44 -6.24 -16.12 -6.45
CA THR A 44 -7.51 -16.51 -5.81
C THR A 44 -7.47 -16.32 -4.29
N LEU A 45 -8.55 -16.67 -3.59
CA LEU A 45 -8.66 -16.57 -2.14
C LEU A 45 -9.04 -17.89 -1.49
N THR A 46 -8.48 -18.16 -0.31
CA THR A 46 -8.98 -19.21 0.60
C THR A 46 -10.35 -18.80 1.19
N PRO A 47 -11.07 -19.73 1.84
CA PRO A 47 -12.30 -19.38 2.56
C PRO A 47 -12.10 -18.26 3.61
N GLN A 48 -10.92 -18.21 4.22
CA GLN A 48 -10.48 -17.21 5.20
C GLN A 48 -9.87 -15.94 4.58
N LEU A 49 -10.03 -15.76 3.25
CA LEU A 49 -9.61 -14.56 2.50
C LEU A 49 -8.09 -14.38 2.35
N MET A 50 -7.29 -15.43 2.57
CA MET A 50 -5.87 -15.39 2.25
C MET A 50 -5.66 -15.56 0.75
N MET A 51 -4.71 -14.82 0.16
CA MET A 51 -4.37 -14.95 -1.25
C MET A 51 -3.67 -16.26 -1.55
N VAL A 52 -3.97 -16.85 -2.71
CA VAL A 52 -3.31 -18.03 -3.26
C VAL A 52 -2.85 -17.69 -4.67
N PRO A 53 -1.52 -17.67 -4.95
CA PRO A 53 -0.39 -17.96 -4.06
C PRO A 53 -0.24 -16.99 -2.86
N GLU A 54 0.36 -17.45 -1.76
CA GLU A 54 0.45 -16.68 -0.51
C GLU A 54 1.35 -15.44 -0.60
N LYS A 55 2.46 -15.53 -1.34
CA LYS A 55 3.35 -14.39 -1.61
C LYS A 55 2.77 -13.47 -2.70
N SER A 56 1.60 -12.92 -2.43
CA SER A 56 0.86 -12.02 -3.32
C SER A 56 0.51 -10.72 -2.61
N VAL A 57 0.33 -9.66 -3.39
CA VAL A 57 -0.17 -8.38 -2.88
C VAL A 57 -1.20 -7.82 -3.85
N SER A 58 -2.30 -7.31 -3.31
CA SER A 58 -3.29 -6.52 -4.03
C SER A 58 -3.27 -5.09 -3.48
N ALA A 59 -3.53 -4.07 -4.30
CA ALA A 59 -3.49 -2.69 -3.83
C ALA A 59 -4.34 -1.73 -4.66
N ILE A 60 -4.94 -0.76 -3.97
CA ILE A 60 -5.66 0.39 -4.48
C ILE A 60 -4.73 1.60 -4.40
N ILE A 61 -4.75 2.44 -5.44
CA ILE A 61 -4.06 3.73 -5.45
C ILE A 61 -5.01 4.79 -6.00
N GLY A 62 -5.33 5.80 -5.20
CA GLY A 62 -6.09 6.96 -5.65
C GLY A 62 -5.24 7.85 -6.56
N VAL A 63 -5.83 8.32 -7.66
CA VAL A 63 -5.24 9.28 -8.59
C VAL A 63 -6.17 10.48 -8.69
N GLY A 64 -5.66 11.68 -8.41
CA GLY A 64 -6.50 12.87 -8.36
C GLY A 64 -5.69 14.16 -8.26
N ALA A 65 -6.37 15.27 -7.98
CA ALA A 65 -5.70 16.54 -7.74
C ALA A 65 -4.63 16.39 -6.64
N PRO A 66 -3.56 17.19 -6.66
CA PRO A 66 -2.60 17.23 -5.58
C PRO A 66 -3.30 17.62 -4.27
N SER A 67 -3.55 16.65 -3.40
CA SER A 67 -3.84 16.95 -2.01
C SER A 67 -2.49 17.24 -1.34
N GLY A 68 -2.38 18.34 -0.59
CA GLY A 68 -1.16 18.69 0.15
C GLY A 68 -0.74 17.65 1.20
N GLU A 69 -1.55 16.62 1.40
CA GLU A 69 -1.37 15.48 2.29
C GLU A 69 -0.60 14.33 1.61
N GLY A 70 0.45 14.68 0.88
CA GLY A 70 1.43 13.69 0.49
C GLY A 70 2.07 13.05 1.73
N PRO A 71 2.57 11.81 1.66
CA PRO A 71 3.33 11.22 2.74
C PRO A 71 4.37 12.17 3.34
N ARG A 72 4.30 12.40 4.65
CA ARG A 72 5.47 12.84 5.41
C ARG A 72 6.46 11.68 5.46
N ARG A 73 7.30 11.58 4.44
CA ARG A 73 8.42 10.64 4.43
C ARG A 73 9.43 11.09 5.47
N GLY A 74 10.04 10.12 6.15
CA GLY A 74 11.09 10.37 7.13
C GLY A 74 10.59 10.43 8.57
N CYS A 75 11.52 10.70 9.48
CA CYS A 75 11.27 10.62 10.92
C CYS A 75 10.21 11.62 11.41
N GLU A 76 9.98 12.73 10.69
CA GLU A 76 9.03 13.79 11.04
C GLU A 76 7.56 13.38 10.96
N GLY A 77 7.26 12.35 10.15
CA GLY A 77 5.92 11.76 10.05
C GLY A 77 5.78 10.42 10.76
N CYS A 78 6.84 9.93 11.42
CA CYS A 78 6.88 8.57 11.93
C CYS A 78 6.28 8.47 13.33
N ALA A 79 5.30 7.59 13.53
CA ALA A 79 4.68 7.32 14.83
C ALA A 79 5.70 6.86 15.89
N LEU A 80 6.81 6.24 15.46
CA LEU A 80 7.87 5.75 16.34
C LEU A 80 8.96 6.79 16.61
N GLN A 81 8.89 8.02 16.08
CA GLN A 81 9.98 9.01 16.14
C GLN A 81 10.63 9.18 17.53
N LYS A 82 9.81 9.27 18.59
CA LYS A 82 10.26 9.47 19.97
C LYS A 82 11.04 8.27 20.54
N ASN A 83 10.69 7.05 20.11
CA ASN A 83 11.19 5.80 20.66
C ASN A 83 11.87 4.88 19.64
N CYS A 84 12.18 5.39 18.44
CA CYS A 84 12.79 4.62 17.37
C CYS A 84 14.26 4.31 17.71
N VAL A 85 14.57 3.02 17.86
CA VAL A 85 15.93 2.52 18.13
C VAL A 85 16.91 2.93 17.03
N TYR A 86 16.51 2.83 15.77
CA TYR A 86 17.36 3.19 14.63
C TYR A 86 17.76 4.67 14.69
N ARG A 87 16.82 5.57 14.98
CA ARG A 87 17.10 7.00 15.10
C ARG A 87 18.07 7.30 16.25
N ARG A 88 17.92 6.62 17.40
CA ARG A 88 18.79 6.80 18.58
C ARG A 88 20.23 6.35 18.29
N GLU A 89 20.38 5.31 17.50
CA GLU A 89 21.68 4.79 17.05
C GLU A 89 22.25 5.53 15.83
N GLY A 90 21.59 6.59 15.34
CA GLY A 90 22.02 7.34 14.16
C GLY A 90 21.80 6.61 12.82
N LEU A 91 21.00 5.56 12.82
CA LEU A 91 20.69 4.70 11.66
C LEU A 91 19.34 5.05 11.01
N HIS A 92 19.20 4.70 9.73
CA HIS A 92 17.95 4.86 8.99
C HIS A 92 17.19 3.53 8.88
N CYS A 93 15.91 3.52 9.28
CA CYS A 93 15.06 2.34 9.15
C CYS A 93 14.77 1.93 7.69
N ALA A 94 15.14 2.77 6.70
CA ALA A 94 15.01 2.48 5.29
C ALA A 94 16.06 1.47 4.77
N GLU A 95 17.16 1.26 5.50
CA GLU A 95 18.31 0.46 5.05
C GLU A 95 18.19 -1.04 5.41
N LYS A 96 17.16 -1.45 6.18
CA LYS A 96 16.94 -2.85 6.60
C LYS A 96 15.74 -3.55 5.96
N LEU A 97 15.13 -2.96 4.92
CA LEU A 97 14.00 -3.56 4.18
C LEU A 97 14.41 -4.15 2.81
N GLY A 98 15.68 -4.51 2.66
CA GLY A 98 16.20 -5.28 1.52
C GLY A 98 16.31 -6.76 1.86
#